data_AF-A0A7Z9WEG8-F1
#
_entry.id   AF-A0A7Z9WEG8-F1
#
_cell.length_a   1.000
_cell.length_b   1.000
_cell.length_c   1.000
_cell.angle_alpha   90.00
_cell.angle_beta   90.00
_cell.angle_gamma   90.00
#
_symmetry.space_group_name_H-M   'P 1'
#
loop_
_entity.id
_entity.type
_entity.pdbx_description
1 polymer ?
#
loop_
_entity_poly.entity_id
_entity_poly.type
_entity_poly.pdbx_seq_one_letter_code
_entity_poly.pdbx_strand_id
1 'polypeptide(L)' 'MLPNPKILIVDDEPRMCESLRLLLAEQGYEIFTANSGREA' A
#
# COMPACT_ATOMS: atom_id res chain seq x y z
N MET A 1 -14.80 -12.72 -11.50
CA MET A 1 -13.42 -12.31 -11.17
C MET A 1 -13.21 -12.49 -9.68
N LEU A 2 -12.06 -13.00 -9.27
CA LEU A 2 -11.69 -13.01 -7.84
C LEU A 2 -11.31 -11.59 -7.42
N PRO A 3 -11.60 -11.17 -6.18
CA PRO A 3 -11.16 -9.88 -5.68
C PRO A 3 -9.62 -9.82 -5.61
N ASN A 4 -9.07 -8.63 -5.89
CA ASN A 4 -7.64 -8.38 -5.76
C ASN A 4 -7.22 -8.52 -4.29
N PRO A 5 -6.10 -9.20 -3.97
CA PRO A 5 -5.61 -9.26 -2.59
C PRO A 5 -5.28 -7.84 -2.09
N LYS A 6 -5.56 -7.60 -0.81
CA LYS A 6 -5.39 -6.30 -0.17
C LYS A 6 -4.06 -6.23 0.59
N ILE A 7 -3.36 -5.11 0.47
CA ILE A 7 -2.10 -4.84 1.18
C ILE A 7 -2.19 -3.47 1.85
N LEU A 8 -1.80 -3.40 3.13
CA LEU A 8 -1.56 -2.16 3.86
C LEU A 8 -0.05 -1.97 4.03
N ILE A 9 0.46 -0.83 3.55
CA ILE A 9 1.84 -0.41 3.74
C ILE A 9 1.86 0.61 4.88
N VAL A 10 2.68 0.36 5.90
CA VAL A 10 2.86 1.27 7.04
C VAL A 10 4.33 1.67 7.11
N ASP A 11 4.61 2.92 6.80
CA ASP A 11 5.96 3.49 6.82
C ASP A 11 5.87 5.00 7.11
N ASP A 12 6.73 5.52 7.98
CA ASP A 12 6.72 6.92 8.39
C ASP A 12 7.29 7.87 7.31
N GLU A 13 7.86 7.33 6.23
CA GLU A 13 8.26 8.09 5.05
C GLU A 13 7.22 7.99 3.91
N PRO A 14 6.43 9.06 3.63
CA PRO A 14 5.38 9.03 2.62
C PRO A 14 5.86 8.67 1.21
N ARG A 15 7.11 9.01 0.87
CA ARG A 15 7.72 8.70 -0.42
C ARG A 15 7.94 7.19 -0.61
N MET A 16 8.25 6.47 0.48
CA MET A 16 8.40 5.01 0.45
C MET A 16 7.05 4.33 0.26
N CYS A 17 6.02 4.77 0.98
CA CYS A 17 4.65 4.31 0.79
C CYS A 17 4.18 4.46 -0.66
N GLU A 18 4.39 5.63 -1.28
CA GLU A 18 3.96 5.88 -2.67
C GLU A 18 4.75 5.03 -3.67
N SER A 19 6.07 4.88 -3.47
CA SER A 19 6.91 4.05 -4.35
C SER A 19 6.46 2.58 -4.35
N LEU A 20 6.18 2.03 -3.15
CA LEU A 20 5.69 0.66 -2.99
C LEU A 20 4.27 0.48 -3.52
N ARG A 21 3.41 1.50 -3.33
CA ARG A 21 2.05 1.51 -3.88
C ARG A 21 2.05 1.38 -5.39
N LEU A 22 2.86 2.19 -6.09
CA LEU A 22 2.95 2.14 -7.54
C LEU A 22 3.42 0.76 -8.02
N LEU A 23 4.49 0.23 -7.42
CA LEU A 23 5.05 -1.07 -7.76
C LEU A 23 4.05 -2.22 -7.59
N LEU A 24 3.33 -2.26 -6.47
CA LEU A 24 2.41 -3.36 -6.15
C LEU A 24 1.04 -3.21 -6.84
N ALA A 25 0.58 -1.98 -7.09
CA ALA A 25 -0.64 -1.77 -7.86
C ALA A 25 -0.51 -2.31 -9.29
N GLU A 26 0.67 -2.20 -9.92
CA GLU A 26 0.96 -2.80 -11.24
C GLU A 26 0.87 -4.33 -11.24
N GLN A 27 1.02 -4.98 -10.08
CA GLN A 27 0.87 -6.43 -9.92
C GLN A 27 -0.58 -6.88 -9.66
N GLY A 28 -1.53 -5.94 -9.65
CA GLY A 28 -2.95 -6.22 -9.47
C GLY A 28 -3.40 -6.32 -8.02
N TYR A 29 -2.64 -5.77 -7.07
CA TYR A 29 -3.05 -5.67 -5.66
C TYR A 29 -3.88 -4.41 -5.40
N GLU A 30 -4.77 -4.47 -4.41
CA GLU A 30 -5.46 -3.29 -3.86
C GLU A 30 -4.63 -2.75 -2.69
N ILE A 31 -4.07 -1.55 -2.85
CA ILE A 31 -3.08 -0.98 -1.92
C ILE A 31 -3.68 0.13 -1.06
N PHE A 32 -3.39 0.07 0.23
CA PHE A 32 -3.63 1.11 1.23
C PHE A 32 -2.31 1.55 1.86
N THR A 33 -2.23 2.79 2.32
CA THR A 33 -1.02 3.36 2.94
C THR A 33 -1.39 4.06 4.25
N ALA A 34 -0.56 3.93 5.26
CA ALA A 34 -0.62 4.70 6.50
C ALA A 34 0.79 5.21 6.85
N ASN A 35 0.89 6.39 7.46
CA ASN A 35 2.18 6.99 7.82
C ASN A 35 2.53 6.82 9.30
N SER A 36 1.72 6.06 10.03
CA SER A 36 2.02 5.62 11.39
C SER A 36 1.16 4.42 11.76
N GLY A 37 1.54 3.70 12.82
CA GLY A 37 0.69 2.64 13.38
C GLY A 37 -0.65 3.13 13.95
N ARG A 38 -0.83 4.44 14.17
CA ARG A 38 -2.11 5.03 14.60
C ARG A 38 -3.08 5.24 13.43
N GLU A 39 -2.53 5.49 12.24
CA GLU A 39 -3.30 5.69 11.01
C GLU A 39 -3.64 4.38 10.29
N ALA A 40 -2.94 3.30 10.64
CA ALA A 40 -3.09 1.96 10.09
C ALA A 40 -4.42 1.28 10.47
#